data_AF-A0A969MQZ5-F1
#
_entry.id   AF-A0A969MQZ5-F1
#
_cell.length_a   1.000
_cell.length_b   1.000
_cell.length_c   1.000
_cell.angle_alpha   90.00
_cell.angle_beta   90.00
_cell.angle_gamma   90.00
#
_symmetry.space_group_name_H-M   'P 1'
#
loop_
_entity.id
_entity.type
_entity.pdbx_description
1 polymer ?
#
loop_
_entity_poly.entity_id
_entity_poly.type
_entity_poly.pdbx_seq_one_letter_code
_entity_poly.pdbx_strand_id
1 'polypeptide(L)'
;MKIFQSAAPIAGLWGLFLLLNNSFSTGEKAIAAAPVRQQCQLVEQSASISRSQLSRLYHIAPGNSTSAMRSLLGLPYCFVGSVEYFPANFDDSGTWIAVRYNRRGRYVGYDFSFNN
;
A
#
# COMPACT_ATOMS: atom_id res chain seq x y z
N MET A 1 -63.80 27.33 28.16
CA MET A 1 -63.79 28.81 28.09
C MET A 1 -62.65 29.23 27.17
N LYS A 2 -62.97 29.84 26.01
CA LYS A 2 -62.03 30.28 24.95
C LYS A 2 -61.16 29.17 24.27
N ILE A 3 -60.59 29.37 23.08
CA ILE A 3 -61.20 29.59 21.73
C ILE A 3 -60.06 29.58 20.67
N PHE A 4 -60.19 28.75 19.62
CA PHE A 4 -59.44 28.79 18.33
C PHE A 4 -57.89 28.57 18.48
N GLN A 5 -57.05 28.31 17.48
CA GLN A 5 -57.12 28.15 16.00
C GLN A 5 -55.96 27.15 15.59
N SER A 6 -55.64 26.72 14.35
CA SER A 6 -56.11 26.97 12.97
C SER A 6 -55.68 25.82 12.01
N ALA A 7 -56.12 25.89 10.75
CA ALA A 7 -55.51 25.43 9.48
C ALA A 7 -54.74 24.09 9.34
N ALA A 8 -55.12 23.34 8.29
CA ALA A 8 -54.26 22.44 7.50
C ALA A 8 -54.03 23.11 6.10
N PRO A 9 -53.44 22.46 5.07
CA PRO A 9 -52.63 21.24 5.00
C PRO A 9 -51.27 21.45 4.28
N ILE A 10 -50.34 20.48 4.37
CA ILE A 10 -49.24 20.33 3.38
C ILE A 10 -49.06 18.85 3.05
N ALA A 11 -48.91 18.53 1.77
CA ALA A 11 -48.71 17.17 1.28
C ALA A 11 -47.25 16.91 0.90
N GLY A 12 -46.78 15.70 1.21
CA GLY A 12 -45.58 15.09 0.63
C GLY A 12 -44.23 15.60 1.13
N LEU A 13 -43.41 14.68 1.62
CA LEU A 13 -42.21 14.30 0.85
C LEU A 13 -41.80 12.86 1.19
N TRP A 14 -41.14 12.23 0.22
CA TRP A 14 -40.80 10.82 0.23
C TRP A 14 -39.62 10.50 1.15
N GLY A 15 -39.58 9.24 1.62
CA GLY A 15 -38.32 8.53 1.81
C GLY A 15 -37.61 8.70 3.14
N LEU A 16 -38.07 7.99 4.17
CA LEU A 16 -37.19 7.50 5.23
C LEU A 16 -37.68 6.15 5.75
N PHE A 17 -36.76 5.33 6.28
CA PHE A 17 -37.01 3.99 6.85
C PHE A 17 -37.67 2.94 5.94
N LEU A 18 -36.92 2.46 4.93
CA LEU A 18 -36.89 1.02 4.61
C LEU A 18 -35.65 0.62 3.77
N LEU A 19 -34.47 0.68 4.38
CA LEU A 19 -33.29 -0.06 3.90
C LEU A 19 -32.72 -0.91 5.03
N LEU A 20 -33.01 -2.20 4.96
CA LEU A 20 -32.30 -3.23 5.72
C LEU A 20 -30.86 -3.28 5.22
N ASN A 21 -29.89 -3.13 6.12
CA ASN A 21 -28.46 -3.23 5.80
C ASN A 21 -28.05 -4.68 5.50
N ASN A 22 -28.41 -5.15 4.31
CA ASN A 22 -27.98 -6.42 3.72
C ASN A 22 -27.39 -6.21 2.31
N SER A 23 -26.57 -5.17 2.15
CA SER A 23 -25.58 -5.15 1.06
C SER A 23 -24.45 -6.11 1.42
N PHE A 24 -24.61 -7.36 0.99
CA PHE A 24 -23.62 -8.43 1.15
C PHE A 24 -22.32 -8.04 0.42
N SER A 25 -21.38 -7.44 1.16
CA SER A 25 -20.16 -6.85 0.60
C SER A 25 -19.22 -7.95 0.09
N THR A 26 -19.39 -8.28 -1.19
CA THR A 26 -18.78 -9.45 -1.80
C THR A 26 -17.32 -9.16 -2.13
N GLY A 27 -16.44 -9.52 -1.20
CA GLY A 27 -15.23 -10.27 -1.54
C GLY A 27 -14.05 -9.53 -2.18
N GLU A 28 -14.19 -8.29 -2.66
CA GLU A 28 -13.05 -7.57 -3.24
C GLU A 28 -12.65 -6.34 -2.42
N LYS A 29 -11.77 -6.58 -1.44
CA LYS A 29 -10.95 -5.51 -0.85
C LYS A 29 -9.97 -5.02 -1.91
N ALA A 30 -10.39 -4.02 -2.67
CA ALA A 30 -9.47 -3.00 -3.18
C ALA A 30 -8.82 -2.33 -1.98
N ILE A 31 -7.74 -2.94 -1.45
CA ILE A 31 -6.85 -2.30 -0.49
C ILE A 31 -6.18 -1.18 -1.28
N ALA A 32 -6.73 0.02 -1.20
CA ALA A 32 -6.03 1.24 -1.60
C ALA A 32 -4.71 1.24 -0.82
N ALA A 33 -3.62 0.93 -1.53
CA ALA A 33 -2.33 0.69 -0.91
C ALA A 33 -1.85 2.03 -0.35
N ALA A 34 -1.95 2.19 0.98
CA ALA A 34 -1.38 3.35 1.65
C ALA A 34 0.08 3.48 1.21
N PRO A 35 0.49 4.61 0.60
CA PRO A 35 1.73 4.71 -0.15
C PRO A 35 2.89 4.28 0.74
N VAL A 36 3.78 3.43 0.22
CA VAL A 36 4.74 2.59 0.98
C VAL A 36 5.37 3.32 2.18
N ARG A 37 5.75 4.59 2.00
CA ARG A 37 6.25 5.51 3.04
C ARG A 37 5.44 5.51 4.35
N GLN A 38 4.11 5.38 4.30
CA GLN A 38 3.21 5.42 5.47
C GLN A 38 3.21 4.12 6.30
N GLN A 39 3.52 2.98 5.68
CA GLN A 39 3.55 1.67 6.37
C GLN A 39 4.97 1.26 6.80
N CYS A 40 5.97 2.06 6.43
CA CYS A 40 7.36 1.64 6.43
C CYS A 40 8.12 1.95 7.73
N GLN A 41 8.80 0.93 8.27
CA GLN A 41 9.78 1.13 9.33
C GLN A 41 11.08 1.66 8.71
N LEU A 42 11.37 2.94 8.91
CA LEU A 42 12.54 3.63 8.35
C LEU A 42 13.85 2.99 8.83
N VAL A 43 14.80 2.86 7.89
CA VAL A 43 16.16 2.38 8.14
C VAL A 43 17.18 3.42 7.72
N GLU A 44 17.16 3.88 6.47
CA GLU A 44 18.09 4.89 5.96
C GLU A 44 17.43 5.83 4.94
N GLN A 45 17.29 7.11 5.27
CA GLN A 45 16.56 8.07 4.42
C GLN A 45 17.27 8.39 3.09
N SER A 46 18.57 8.12 2.98
CA SER A 46 19.39 8.27 1.77
C SER A 46 19.42 7.04 0.87
N ALA A 47 18.96 5.88 1.33
CA ALA A 47 19.05 4.64 0.58
C ALA A 47 18.19 4.69 -0.70
N SER A 48 18.78 4.28 -1.82
CA SER A 48 18.15 4.19 -3.13
C SER A 48 18.81 3.13 -4.00
N ILE A 49 18.12 2.67 -5.04
CA ILE A 49 18.62 1.66 -5.98
C ILE A 49 18.85 2.29 -7.37
N SER A 50 20.04 2.07 -7.93
CA SER A 50 20.42 2.48 -9.29
C SER A 50 20.04 1.46 -10.35
N ARG A 51 20.00 1.88 -11.63
CA ARG A 51 19.82 0.97 -12.78
C ARG A 51 20.86 -0.16 -12.78
N SER A 52 22.09 0.11 -12.31
CA SER A 52 23.14 -0.92 -12.22
C SER A 52 22.84 -1.99 -11.16
N GLN A 53 22.27 -1.59 -10.01
CA GLN A 53 21.88 -2.50 -8.94
C GLN A 53 20.64 -3.31 -9.32
N LEU A 54 19.64 -2.67 -9.97
CA LEU A 54 18.46 -3.37 -10.50
C LEU A 54 18.85 -4.37 -11.61
N SER A 55 19.77 -3.98 -12.50
CA SER A 55 20.30 -4.89 -13.52
C SER A 55 21.05 -6.08 -12.92
N ARG A 56 21.78 -5.91 -11.79
CA ARG A 56 22.36 -7.03 -11.05
C ARG A 56 21.27 -7.88 -10.40
N LEU A 57 20.30 -7.26 -9.74
CA LEU A 57 19.18 -7.91 -9.04
C LEU A 57 18.36 -8.84 -9.95
N TYR A 58 18.13 -8.45 -11.21
CA TYR A 58 17.47 -9.28 -12.23
C TYR A 58 18.16 -10.64 -12.47
N HIS A 59 19.49 -10.71 -12.31
CA HIS A 59 20.28 -11.93 -12.50
C HIS A 59 20.44 -12.77 -11.22
N ILE A 60 19.89 -12.32 -10.08
CA ILE A 60 20.02 -13.04 -8.81
C ILE A 60 18.94 -14.12 -8.70
N ALA A 61 19.36 -15.38 -8.54
CA ALA A 61 18.47 -16.49 -8.25
C ALA A 61 17.92 -16.42 -6.80
N PRO A 62 16.67 -16.89 -6.55
CA PRO A 62 16.15 -17.10 -5.20
C PRO A 62 17.05 -17.96 -4.31
N GLY A 63 16.96 -17.77 -2.99
CA GLY A 63 17.73 -18.53 -1.98
C GLY A 63 18.90 -17.77 -1.34
N ASN A 64 19.35 -16.68 -1.95
CA ASN A 64 20.35 -15.75 -1.39
C ASN A 64 19.88 -15.19 -0.02
N SER A 65 20.80 -14.94 0.91
CA SER A 65 20.46 -14.39 2.23
C SER A 65 20.26 -12.87 2.19
N THR A 66 19.46 -12.32 3.10
CA THR A 66 19.33 -10.85 3.29
C THR A 66 20.68 -10.14 3.45
N SER A 67 21.68 -10.77 4.09
CA SER A 67 23.05 -10.22 4.17
C SER A 67 23.75 -10.12 2.81
N ALA A 68 23.62 -11.14 1.94
CA ALA A 68 24.18 -11.12 0.60
C ALA A 68 23.47 -10.09 -0.30
N MET A 69 22.14 -9.98 -0.19
CA MET A 69 21.37 -8.96 -0.91
C MET A 69 21.78 -7.54 -0.50
N ARG A 70 21.90 -7.27 0.80
CA ARG A 70 22.37 -5.97 1.31
C ARG A 70 23.82 -5.65 0.91
N SER A 71 24.66 -6.68 0.71
CA SER A 71 26.02 -6.49 0.16
C SER A 71 26.04 -6.07 -1.31
N LEU A 72 24.94 -6.28 -2.05
CA LEU A 72 24.80 -5.95 -3.48
C LEU A 72 23.96 -4.68 -3.72
N LEU A 73 23.02 -4.39 -2.82
CA LEU A 73 22.03 -3.30 -2.92
C LEU A 73 22.27 -2.15 -1.94
N GLY A 74 23.04 -2.36 -0.86
CA GLY A 74 23.10 -1.45 0.29
C GLY A 74 22.03 -1.76 1.34
N LEU A 75 21.85 -0.86 2.31
CA LEU A 75 20.70 -0.92 3.21
C LEU A 75 19.42 -0.47 2.47
N PRO A 76 18.24 -0.99 2.84
CA PRO A 76 16.98 -0.48 2.32
C PRO A 76 16.61 0.86 2.96
N TYR A 77 15.75 1.62 2.30
CA TYR A 77 15.17 2.84 2.87
C TYR A 77 14.25 2.49 4.06
N CYS A 78 13.48 1.41 3.91
CA CYS A 78 12.60 0.88 4.93
C CYS A 78 12.24 -0.59 4.68
N PHE A 79 11.53 -1.21 5.63
CA PHE A 79 10.94 -2.53 5.44
C PHE A 79 9.50 -2.61 6.00
N VAL A 80 8.74 -3.57 5.47
CA VAL A 80 7.41 -3.97 5.96
C VAL A 80 7.36 -5.49 6.02
N GLY A 81 7.39 -6.06 7.22
CA GLY A 81 7.47 -7.51 7.41
C GLY A 81 8.74 -8.11 6.76
N SER A 82 8.56 -8.99 5.77
CA SER A 82 9.66 -9.62 5.02
C SER A 82 9.89 -8.98 3.64
N VAL A 83 9.54 -7.71 3.46
CA VAL A 83 9.78 -6.93 2.24
C VAL A 83 10.64 -5.71 2.56
N GLU A 84 11.76 -5.57 1.86
CA GLU A 84 12.64 -4.40 1.90
C GLU A 84 12.34 -3.48 0.72
N TYR A 85 12.30 -2.17 0.95
CA TYR A 85 11.93 -1.18 -0.05
C TYR A 85 13.08 -0.20 -0.34
N PHE A 86 13.34 0.01 -1.62
CA PHE A 86 14.37 0.91 -2.14
C PHE A 86 13.73 1.85 -3.19
N PRO A 87 13.78 3.18 -3.03
CA PRO A 87 13.33 4.10 -4.07
C PRO A 87 14.28 4.04 -5.28
N ALA A 88 13.73 4.07 -6.49
CA ALA A 88 14.51 4.09 -7.73
C ALA A 88 15.07 5.50 -7.97
N ASN A 89 16.39 5.68 -7.95
CA ASN A 89 17.03 7.00 -8.16
C ASN A 89 17.19 7.40 -9.64
N PHE A 90 16.42 6.76 -10.53
CA PHE A 90 16.57 6.83 -11.98
C PHE A 90 15.24 6.96 -12.72
N ASP A 91 14.17 7.22 -11.97
CA ASP A 91 12.77 7.27 -12.39
C ASP A 91 12.03 8.26 -11.50
N ASP A 92 11.85 9.48 -12.02
CA ASP A 92 11.27 10.61 -11.27
C ASP A 92 9.77 10.44 -10.97
N SER A 93 9.11 9.40 -11.49
CA SER A 93 7.74 9.04 -11.11
C SER A 93 7.61 8.53 -9.66
N GLY A 94 8.74 8.25 -9.00
CA GLY A 94 8.79 7.85 -7.60
C GLY A 94 8.54 6.36 -7.37
N THR A 95 8.86 5.52 -8.35
CA THR A 95 8.84 4.04 -8.28
C THR A 95 9.75 3.50 -7.17
N TRP A 96 9.30 2.44 -6.50
CA TRP A 96 10.03 1.68 -5.49
C TRP A 96 10.27 0.25 -5.95
N ILE A 97 11.45 -0.29 -5.64
CA ILE A 97 11.76 -1.71 -5.78
C ILE A 97 11.50 -2.39 -4.44
N ALA A 98 10.61 -3.38 -4.44
CA ALA A 98 10.19 -4.15 -3.29
C ALA A 98 10.87 -5.52 -3.31
N VAL A 99 11.99 -5.67 -2.57
CA VAL A 99 12.78 -6.91 -2.49
C VAL A 99 12.15 -7.83 -1.44
N ARG A 100 11.70 -9.02 -1.86
CA ARG A 100 10.89 -9.94 -1.03
C ARG A 100 11.75 -11.09 -0.48
N TYR A 101 11.51 -11.44 0.78
CA TYR A 101 12.16 -12.56 1.48
C TYR A 101 11.12 -13.52 2.05
N ASN A 102 11.49 -14.80 2.17
CA ASN A 102 10.70 -15.78 2.92
C ASN A 102 11.00 -15.74 4.43
N ARG A 103 10.23 -16.51 5.22
CA ARG A 103 10.37 -16.61 6.69
C ARG A 103 11.73 -17.11 7.19
N ARG A 104 12.65 -17.53 6.32
CA ARG A 104 14.03 -17.95 6.64
C ARG A 104 15.09 -16.91 6.22
N GLY A 105 14.67 -15.67 5.93
CA GLY A 105 15.56 -14.58 5.50
C GLY A 105 16.20 -14.84 4.13
N ARG A 106 15.54 -15.61 3.26
CA ARG A 106 16.03 -15.92 1.91
C ARG A 106 15.22 -15.18 0.86
N TYR A 107 15.93 -14.50 -0.04
CA TYR A 107 15.39 -13.77 -1.18
C TYR A 107 14.56 -14.70 -2.07
N VAL A 108 13.37 -14.23 -2.47
CA VAL A 108 12.45 -14.98 -3.35
C VAL A 108 12.10 -14.25 -4.65
N GLY A 109 12.50 -12.99 -4.79
CA GLY A 109 12.21 -12.14 -5.95
C GLY A 109 12.10 -10.68 -5.55
N TYR A 110 11.92 -9.81 -6.54
CA TYR A 110 11.59 -8.40 -6.34
C TYR A 110 10.34 -8.03 -7.14
N ASP A 111 9.81 -6.85 -6.86
CA ASP A 111 8.60 -6.32 -7.49
C ASP A 111 8.71 -4.80 -7.64
N PHE A 112 7.87 -4.19 -8.47
CA PHE A 112 7.78 -2.74 -8.62
C PHE A 112 6.55 -2.21 -7.89
N SER A 113 6.74 -1.22 -7.02
CA SER A 113 5.66 -0.52 -6.32
C SER A 113 5.65 0.93 -6.77
N PHE A 114 4.61 1.29 -7.51
CA PHE A 114 4.38 2.64 -8.00
C PHE A 114 3.58 3.45 -6.97
N ASN A 115 3.94 4.72 -6.76
CA ASN A 115 3.01 5.67 -6.18
C ASN A 115 1.95 6.01 -7.23
N ASN A 116 0.69 6.10 -6.82
CA ASN A 116 -0.48 6.36 -7.66
C ASN A 116 -1.45 7.29 -6.93
#